data_AF-A0A7C0ZZK6-F1
#
_entry.id   AF-A0A7C0ZZK6-F1
#
_cell.length_a   1.000
_cell.length_b   1.000
_cell.length_c   1.000
_cell.angle_alpha   90.00
_cell.angle_beta   90.00
_cell.angle_gamma   90.00
#
_symmetry.space_group_name_H-M   'P 1'
#
loop_
_entity.id
_entity.type
_entity.pdbx_description
1 polymer ?
#
loop_
_entity_poly.entity_id
_entity_poly.type
_entity_poly.pdbx_seq_one_letter_code
_entity_poly.pdbx_strand_id
1 'polypeptide(L)'
;MSEQNSQEFKSGLTGVSMLAIIYAAVVMTPVLIYMYLITGLPDPARFIPVFVSLFLFTEIGRIVGRTISPQEAYIIYFMTEIVAFDALYWIGLLIAVYYQQAPYTKLFGIASKIPWWAAPSIDSWAVQMRTFLATEWTVPILISLMGTVAGLLIDIG
;
A
#
# COMPACT_ATOMS: atom_id res chain seq x y z
N MET A 1 6.29 -26.80 42.01
CA MET A 1 7.42 -26.73 41.06
C MET A 1 6.81 -26.60 39.68
N SER A 2 6.49 -25.36 39.28
CA SER A 2 5.85 -25.07 37.99
C SER A 2 6.91 -25.17 36.91
N GLU A 3 6.79 -26.18 36.05
CA GLU A 3 7.59 -26.31 34.83
C GLU A 3 7.39 -25.05 33.98
N GLN A 4 8.40 -24.17 33.97
CA GLN A 4 8.52 -23.13 32.96
C GLN A 4 8.83 -23.84 31.64
N ASN A 5 7.77 -24.17 30.91
CA ASN A 5 7.86 -24.65 29.54
C ASN A 5 8.45 -23.49 28.72
N SER A 6 9.76 -23.52 28.48
CA SER A 6 10.46 -22.51 27.69
C SER A 6 10.02 -22.65 26.23
N GLN A 7 8.90 -22.02 25.88
CA GLN A 7 8.44 -21.90 24.50
C GLN A 7 9.55 -21.20 23.72
N GLU A 8 10.24 -21.95 22.86
CA GLU A 8 11.29 -21.41 22.01
C GLU A 8 10.68 -20.40 21.03
N PHE A 9 11.14 -19.15 21.07
CA PHE A 9 10.63 -18.11 20.18
C PHE A 9 10.99 -18.45 18.73
N LYS A 10 9.98 -18.76 17.92
CA LYS A 10 10.13 -18.97 16.47
C LYS A 10 9.88 -17.64 15.74
N SER A 11 10.84 -17.21 14.93
CA SER A 11 10.66 -16.02 14.09
C SER A 11 9.61 -16.27 13.00
N GLY A 12 8.63 -15.38 12.89
CA GLY A 12 7.71 -15.32 11.76
C GLY A 12 8.24 -14.52 10.58
N LEU A 13 9.28 -13.70 10.79
CA LEU A 13 9.94 -12.96 9.74
C LEU A 13 10.95 -13.88 9.05
N THR A 14 10.52 -14.49 7.95
CA THR A 14 11.34 -15.36 7.12
C THR A 14 11.42 -14.79 5.70
N GLY A 15 12.29 -15.34 4.86
CA GLY A 15 12.32 -14.97 3.45
C GLY A 15 10.98 -15.18 2.74
N VAL A 16 10.17 -16.15 3.18
CA VAL A 16 8.85 -16.42 2.59
C VAL A 16 7.84 -15.36 3.00
N SER A 17 7.77 -15.01 4.29
CA SER A 17 6.87 -13.95 4.75
C SER A 17 7.23 -12.61 4.09
N MET A 18 8.53 -12.31 3.93
CA MET A 18 9.00 -11.10 3.27
C MET A 18 8.62 -11.06 1.78
N LEU A 19 8.77 -12.17 1.05
CA LEU A 19 8.33 -12.26 -0.34
C LEU A 19 6.81 -12.09 -0.48
N ALA A 20 6.02 -12.62 0.45
CA ALA A 20 4.57 -12.44 0.46
C ALA A 20 4.17 -10.98 0.69
N ILE A 21 4.89 -10.27 1.56
CA ILE A 21 4.67 -8.84 1.81
C ILE A 21 5.02 -8.02 0.56
N ILE A 22 6.15 -8.29 -0.08
CA ILE A 22 6.57 -7.61 -1.32
C ILE A 22 5.56 -7.87 -2.43
N TYR A 23 5.09 -9.12 -2.57
CA TYR A 23 4.03 -9.47 -3.51
C TYR A 23 2.78 -8.63 -3.25
N ALA A 24 2.32 -8.53 -2.00
CA ALA A 24 1.16 -7.71 -1.67
C ALA A 24 1.41 -6.24 -2.04
N ALA A 25 2.53 -5.67 -1.61
CA ALA A 25 2.86 -4.26 -1.83
C ALA A 25 2.94 -3.88 -3.31
N VAL A 26 3.47 -4.75 -4.17
CA VAL A 26 3.67 -4.42 -5.59
C VAL A 26 2.49 -4.85 -6.45
N VAL A 27 1.96 -6.05 -6.22
CA VAL A 27 0.93 -6.66 -7.09
C VAL A 27 -0.47 -6.31 -6.62
N MET A 28 -0.73 -6.31 -5.31
CA MET A 28 -2.08 -6.03 -4.81
C MET A 28 -2.40 -4.55 -4.84
N THR A 29 -1.44 -3.66 -4.60
CA THR A 29 -1.67 -2.20 -4.62
C THR A 29 -2.39 -1.68 -5.88
N PRO A 30 -1.95 -1.97 -7.13
CA PRO A 30 -2.69 -1.52 -8.32
C PRO A 30 -4.10 -2.15 -8.42
N VAL A 31 -4.28 -3.39 -7.94
CA VAL A 31 -5.60 -4.03 -7.87
C VAL A 31 -6.52 -3.27 -6.90
N LEU A 32 -5.99 -2.86 -5.74
CA LEU A 32 -6.75 -2.09 -4.74
C LEU A 32 -7.09 -0.68 -5.23
N ILE A 33 -6.16 0.00 -5.90
CA ILE A 33 -6.40 1.29 -6.56
C ILE A 33 -7.57 1.16 -7.54
N TYR A 34 -7.52 0.17 -8.43
CA TYR A 34 -8.57 -0.07 -9.41
C TYR A 34 -9.93 -0.36 -8.75
N MET A 35 -9.94 -1.27 -7.77
CA MET A 35 -11.16 -1.64 -7.05
C MET A 35 -11.76 -0.42 -6.34
N TYR A 36 -10.95 0.40 -5.69
CA TYR A 36 -11.42 1.63 -5.05
C TYR A 36 -12.06 2.59 -6.04
N LEU A 37 -11.41 2.83 -7.19
CA LEU A 37 -11.91 3.79 -8.19
C LEU A 37 -13.23 3.36 -8.85
N ILE A 38 -13.47 2.04 -8.99
CA ILE A 38 -14.72 1.53 -9.58
C ILE A 38 -15.84 1.43 -8.56
N THR A 39 -15.52 0.93 -7.36
CA THR A 39 -16.55 0.61 -6.37
C THR A 39 -16.86 1.78 -5.45
N GLY A 40 -15.93 2.72 -5.29
CA GLY A 40 -16.00 3.80 -4.31
C GLY A 40 -15.98 3.32 -2.85
N LEU A 41 -15.73 2.02 -2.61
CA LEU A 41 -15.80 1.41 -1.28
C LEU A 41 -14.38 1.17 -0.74
N PRO A 42 -13.95 1.90 0.31
CA PRO A 42 -12.65 1.67 0.94
C PRO A 42 -12.58 0.37 1.76
N ASP A 43 -13.69 -0.03 2.38
CA ASP A 43 -13.68 -1.02 3.47
C ASP A 43 -13.51 -2.49 3.05
N PRO A 44 -14.18 -3.01 1.99
CA PRO A 44 -14.01 -4.40 1.58
C PRO A 44 -12.60 -4.71 1.07
N ALA A 45 -11.86 -3.69 0.66
CA ALA A 45 -10.53 -3.82 0.06
C ALA A 45 -9.44 -4.20 1.09
N ARG A 46 -9.66 -3.94 2.38
CA ARG A 46 -8.65 -4.16 3.44
C ARG A 46 -8.21 -5.62 3.57
N PHE A 47 -9.14 -6.56 3.44
CA PHE A 47 -8.84 -7.99 3.63
C PHE A 47 -8.43 -8.71 2.34
N ILE A 48 -8.62 -8.07 1.18
CA ILE A 48 -8.24 -8.64 -0.11
C ILE A 48 -6.74 -8.97 -0.19
N PRO A 49 -5.79 -8.05 0.09
CA PRO A 49 -4.37 -8.35 0.00
C PRO A 49 -3.96 -9.45 0.99
N VAL A 50 -4.61 -9.51 2.16
CA VAL A 50 -4.36 -10.51 3.20
C VAL A 50 -4.69 -11.91 2.72
N PHE A 51 -5.94 -12.14 2.32
CA PHE A 51 -6.38 -13.47 1.92
C PHE A 51 -5.72 -13.91 0.62
N VAL A 52 -5.63 -13.04 -0.38
CA VAL A 52 -5.01 -13.39 -1.66
C VAL A 52 -3.53 -13.76 -1.48
N SER A 53 -2.78 -13.00 -0.70
CA SER A 53 -1.35 -13.29 -0.46
C SER A 53 -1.16 -14.55 0.38
N LEU A 54 -1.92 -14.72 1.47
CA LEU A 54 -1.84 -15.93 2.30
C LEU A 54 -2.20 -17.19 1.52
N PHE A 55 -3.31 -17.17 0.76
CA PHE A 55 -3.70 -18.31 -0.06
C PHE A 55 -2.65 -18.62 -1.11
N LEU A 56 -2.20 -17.63 -1.86
CA LEU A 56 -1.18 -17.82 -2.90
C LEU A 56 0.08 -18.45 -2.33
N PHE A 57 0.62 -17.91 -1.24
CA PHE A 57 1.85 -18.42 -0.65
C PHE A 57 1.65 -19.78 0.03
N THR A 58 0.45 -20.06 0.56
CA THR A 58 0.12 -21.40 1.08
C THR A 58 0.09 -22.43 -0.03
N GLU A 59 -0.47 -22.09 -1.20
CA GLU A 59 -0.50 -22.96 -2.38
C GLU A 59 0.90 -23.17 -2.97
N ILE A 60 1.68 -22.09 -3.11
CA ILE A 60 3.09 -22.19 -3.53
C ILE A 60 3.86 -23.08 -2.57
N GLY A 61 3.70 -22.86 -1.25
CA GLY A 61 4.28 -23.69 -0.21
C GLY A 61 3.94 -25.16 -0.38
N ARG A 62 2.65 -25.48 -0.57
CA ARG A 62 2.16 -26.85 -0.80
C ARG A 62 2.85 -27.49 -2.01
N ILE A 63 3.01 -26.74 -3.11
CA ILE A 63 3.67 -27.22 -4.33
C ILE A 63 5.16 -27.52 -4.10
N VAL A 64 5.86 -26.67 -3.34
CA VAL A 64 7.30 -26.85 -3.04
C VAL A 64 7.57 -27.75 -1.83
N GLY A 65 6.53 -28.37 -1.26
CA GLY A 65 6.65 -29.27 -0.10
C GLY A 65 6.94 -28.57 1.24
N ARG A 66 6.63 -27.26 1.35
CA ARG A 66 6.83 -26.46 2.56
C ARG A 66 5.50 -25.91 3.08
N THR A 67 5.24 -26.04 4.37
CA THR A 67 4.09 -25.40 5.02
C THR A 67 4.43 -24.00 5.53
N ILE A 68 3.47 -23.09 5.48
CA ILE A 68 3.56 -21.79 6.16
C ILE A 68 3.30 -22.01 7.64
N SER A 69 4.24 -21.60 8.48
CA SER A 69 4.07 -21.66 9.93
C SER A 69 3.05 -20.62 10.42
N PRO A 70 2.39 -20.84 11.58
CA PRO A 70 1.49 -19.84 12.16
C PRO A 70 2.16 -18.47 12.38
N GLN A 71 3.46 -18.45 12.68
CA GLN A 71 4.22 -17.21 12.87
C GLN A 71 4.43 -16.46 11.55
N GLU A 72 4.75 -17.16 10.46
CA GLU A 72 4.83 -16.56 9.12
C GLU A 72 3.47 -16.07 8.67
N ALA A 73 2.41 -16.86 8.87
CA ALA A 73 1.05 -16.47 8.53
C ALA A 73 0.62 -15.21 9.28
N TYR A 74 0.99 -15.09 10.56
CA TYR A 74 0.74 -13.89 11.37
C TYR A 74 1.44 -12.66 10.78
N ILE A 75 2.74 -12.76 10.46
CA ILE A 75 3.49 -11.65 9.85
C ILE A 75 2.91 -11.26 8.50
N ILE A 76 2.59 -12.24 7.64
CA ILE A 76 1.94 -11.97 6.35
C ILE A 76 0.60 -11.27 6.58
N TYR A 77 -0.24 -11.78 7.49
CA TYR A 77 -1.56 -11.21 7.76
C TYR A 77 -1.50 -9.71 8.09
N PHE A 78 -0.73 -9.33 9.12
CA PHE A 78 -0.68 -7.95 9.58
C PHE A 78 0.06 -7.03 8.62
N MET A 79 1.13 -7.49 7.99
CA MET A 79 1.90 -6.62 7.08
C MET A 79 1.19 -6.40 5.74
N THR A 80 0.46 -7.39 5.24
CA THR A 80 -0.34 -7.22 4.01
C THR A 80 -1.62 -6.40 4.25
N GLU A 81 -2.10 -6.33 5.48
CA GLU A 81 -3.17 -5.41 5.87
C GLU A 81 -2.71 -3.95 5.79
N ILE A 82 -1.47 -3.65 6.19
CA ILE A 82 -0.86 -2.30 6.05
C ILE A 82 -0.82 -1.87 4.57
N VAL A 83 -0.59 -2.80 3.63
CA VAL A 83 -0.60 -2.51 2.19
C VAL A 83 -1.94 -1.95 1.72
N ALA A 84 -3.06 -2.36 2.32
CA ALA A 84 -4.36 -1.79 1.96
C ALA A 84 -4.48 -0.31 2.33
N PHE A 85 -3.86 0.09 3.44
CA PHE A 85 -3.77 1.49 3.81
C PHE A 85 -2.80 2.25 2.90
N ASP A 86 -1.69 1.61 2.49
CA ASP A 86 -0.74 2.21 1.56
C ASP A 86 -1.40 2.59 0.22
N ALA A 87 -2.27 1.72 -0.31
CA ALA A 87 -3.00 1.96 -1.55
C ALA A 87 -3.81 3.27 -1.53
N LEU A 88 -4.32 3.71 -0.38
CA LEU A 88 -5.05 4.98 -0.25
C LEU A 88 -4.16 6.20 -0.49
N TYR A 89 -2.87 6.14 -0.14
CA TYR A 89 -1.94 7.22 -0.45
C TYR A 89 -1.74 7.37 -1.96
N TRP A 90 -1.54 6.25 -2.66
CA TRP A 90 -1.42 6.22 -4.12
C TRP A 90 -2.68 6.76 -4.82
N ILE A 91 -3.86 6.42 -4.30
CA ILE A 91 -5.14 6.97 -4.78
C ILE A 91 -5.18 8.49 -4.57
N GLY A 92 -4.77 8.99 -3.41
CA GLY A 92 -4.71 10.42 -3.12
C GLY A 92 -3.86 11.20 -4.14
N LEU A 93 -2.71 10.66 -4.52
CA LEU A 93 -1.85 11.22 -5.57
C LEU A 93 -2.54 11.28 -6.94
N LEU A 94 -3.27 10.23 -7.33
CA LEU A 94 -4.04 10.22 -8.57
C LEU A 94 -5.19 11.22 -8.55
N ILE A 95 -5.90 11.32 -7.42
CA ILE A 95 -6.99 12.28 -7.24
C ILE A 95 -6.45 13.72 -7.34
N ALA A 96 -5.28 14.00 -6.78
CA ALA A 96 -4.65 15.31 -6.87
C ALA A 96 -4.33 15.70 -8.33
N VAL A 97 -3.85 14.77 -9.16
CA VAL A 97 -3.68 14.98 -10.61
C VAL A 97 -5.03 15.19 -11.30
N TYR A 98 -6.04 14.38 -10.98
CA TYR A 98 -7.39 14.51 -11.54
C TYR A 98 -7.99 15.90 -11.28
N TYR A 99 -7.82 16.42 -10.06
CA TYR A 99 -8.34 17.74 -9.72
C TYR A 99 -7.70 18.88 -10.53
N GLN A 100 -6.49 18.74 -11.06
CA GLN A 100 -5.91 19.75 -11.96
C GLN A 100 -6.69 19.89 -13.27
N GLN A 101 -7.37 18.84 -13.73
CA GLN A 101 -8.11 18.83 -14.99
C GLN A 101 -9.62 18.83 -14.83
N ALA A 102 -10.14 18.48 -13.65
CA ALA A 102 -11.56 18.28 -13.40
C ALA A 102 -12.41 19.54 -13.74
N PRO A 103 -13.56 19.38 -14.42
CA PRO A 103 -14.41 20.50 -14.85
C PRO A 103 -14.83 21.42 -13.70
N TYR A 104 -15.21 20.85 -12.56
CA TYR A 104 -15.62 21.62 -11.39
C TYR A 104 -14.46 22.43 -10.79
N THR A 105 -13.28 21.83 -10.68
CA THR A 105 -12.08 22.50 -10.15
C THR A 105 -11.65 23.67 -11.04
N LYS A 106 -11.82 23.53 -12.37
CA LYS A 106 -11.64 24.62 -13.33
C LYS A 106 -12.70 25.71 -13.18
N LEU A 107 -13.97 25.33 -13.05
CA LEU A 107 -15.10 26.26 -12.85
C LEU A 107 -14.90 27.14 -11.60
N PHE A 108 -14.43 26.55 -10.50
CA PHE A 108 -14.15 27.27 -9.26
C PHE A 108 -12.79 27.99 -9.23
N GLY A 109 -12.01 27.95 -10.31
CA GLY A 109 -10.71 28.63 -10.39
C GLY A 109 -9.67 28.11 -9.40
N ILE A 110 -9.80 26.87 -8.94
CA ILE A 110 -8.89 26.22 -7.98
C ILE A 110 -7.96 25.21 -8.66
N ALA A 111 -8.21 24.86 -9.93
CA ALA A 111 -7.40 23.87 -10.66
C ALA A 111 -5.92 24.27 -10.76
N SER A 112 -5.64 25.55 -10.98
CA SER A 112 -4.28 26.10 -11.02
C SER A 112 -3.66 26.35 -9.64
N LYS A 113 -4.42 26.15 -8.56
CA LYS A 113 -3.95 26.37 -7.17
C LYS A 113 -3.46 25.09 -6.50
N ILE A 114 -3.55 23.95 -7.18
CA ILE A 114 -3.05 22.68 -6.67
C ILE A 114 -1.52 22.78 -6.58
N PRO A 115 -0.93 22.57 -5.40
CA PRO A 115 0.51 22.71 -5.22
C PRO A 115 1.28 21.66 -6.01
N TRP A 116 2.45 22.04 -6.53
CA TRP A 116 3.39 21.14 -7.21
C TRP A 116 3.88 19.99 -6.32
N TRP A 117 3.83 20.16 -4.99
CA TRP A 117 4.16 19.13 -4.04
C TRP A 117 3.03 18.12 -3.80
N ALA A 118 1.79 18.43 -4.18
CA ALA A 118 0.65 17.52 -4.04
C ALA A 118 0.47 16.64 -5.28
N ALA A 119 0.84 17.15 -6.45
CA ALA A 119 0.78 16.43 -7.71
C ALA A 119 1.78 17.04 -8.72
N PRO A 120 2.37 16.22 -9.60
CA PRO A 120 3.23 16.71 -10.67
C PRO A 120 2.43 17.57 -11.66
N SER A 121 3.14 18.40 -12.43
CA SER A 121 2.53 19.23 -13.47
C SER A 121 1.78 18.39 -14.51
N ILE A 122 0.71 18.93 -15.06
CA ILE A 122 -0.11 18.22 -16.04
C ILE A 122 0.64 17.90 -17.35
N ASP A 123 1.62 18.71 -17.70
CA ASP A 123 2.45 18.52 -18.89
C ASP A 123 3.68 17.64 -18.61
N SER A 124 3.84 17.14 -17.38
CA SER A 124 4.95 16.26 -17.01
C SER A 124 4.85 14.89 -17.65
N TRP A 125 6.00 14.23 -17.84
CA TRP A 125 6.07 12.88 -18.40
C TRP A 125 5.27 11.88 -17.57
N ALA A 126 5.35 12.02 -16.24
CA ALA A 126 4.58 11.24 -15.28
C ALA A 126 3.08 11.17 -15.60
N VAL A 127 2.46 12.33 -15.85
CA VAL A 127 1.02 12.44 -16.11
C VAL A 127 0.68 11.98 -17.52
N GLN A 128 1.47 12.40 -18.52
CA GLN A 128 1.21 12.08 -19.92
C GLN A 128 1.31 10.58 -20.19
N MET A 129 2.29 9.90 -19.60
CA MET A 129 2.49 8.47 -19.74
C MET A 129 1.77 7.62 -18.69
N ARG A 130 1.04 8.26 -17.77
CA ARG A 130 0.27 7.61 -16.70
C ARG A 130 1.11 6.61 -15.92
N THR A 131 2.32 7.02 -15.54
CA THR A 131 3.29 6.16 -14.84
C THR A 131 3.68 6.77 -13.50
N PHE A 132 3.81 5.92 -12.49
CA PHE A 132 4.43 6.27 -11.21
C PHE A 132 5.96 6.14 -11.23
N LEU A 133 6.53 5.54 -12.28
CA LEU A 133 7.97 5.34 -12.46
C LEU A 133 8.62 6.58 -13.09
N ALA A 134 8.29 7.76 -12.59
CA ALA A 134 8.77 9.04 -13.08
C ALA A 134 9.28 9.89 -11.91
N THR A 135 10.38 10.61 -12.13
CA THR A 135 11.05 11.41 -11.10
C THR A 135 10.20 12.57 -10.57
N GLU A 136 9.20 13.00 -11.33
CA GLU A 136 8.30 14.08 -10.96
C GLU A 136 7.40 13.70 -9.77
N TRP A 137 7.25 12.40 -9.48
CA TRP A 137 6.56 11.92 -8.29
C TRP A 137 7.40 11.96 -7.01
N THR A 138 8.72 12.18 -7.11
CA THR A 138 9.62 12.11 -5.95
C THR A 138 9.18 13.08 -4.85
N VAL A 139 8.85 14.32 -5.18
CA VAL A 139 8.47 15.30 -4.15
C VAL A 139 7.10 14.99 -3.52
N PRO A 140 6.03 14.72 -4.31
CA PRO A 140 4.76 14.27 -3.72
C PRO A 140 4.89 13.04 -2.82
N ILE A 141 5.63 12.01 -3.26
CA ILE A 141 5.83 10.79 -2.47
C ILE A 141 6.59 11.09 -1.17
N LEU A 142 7.66 11.89 -1.23
CA LEU A 142 8.43 12.25 -0.03
C LEU A 142 7.59 13.01 0.99
N ILE A 143 6.72 13.91 0.54
CA ILE A 143 5.84 14.67 1.44
C ILE A 143 4.78 13.78 2.07
N SER A 144 4.16 12.89 1.29
CA SER A 144 3.25 11.88 1.83
C SER A 144 3.95 11.01 2.87
N LEU A 145 5.17 10.53 2.59
CA LEU A 145 5.96 9.72 3.51
C LEU A 145 6.32 10.48 4.79
N MET A 146 6.72 11.75 4.69
CA MET A 146 6.98 12.61 5.85
C MET A 146 5.71 12.77 6.70
N GLY A 147 4.55 12.93 6.08
CA GLY A 147 3.26 12.97 6.76
C GLY A 147 2.97 11.67 7.53
N THR A 148 3.22 10.51 6.91
CA THR A 148 3.05 9.20 7.57
C THR A 148 4.02 9.03 8.75
N VAL A 149 5.29 9.37 8.58
CA VAL A 149 6.29 9.30 9.65
C VAL A 149 5.92 10.24 10.80
N ALA A 150 5.48 11.46 10.50
CA ALA A 150 5.02 12.40 11.52
C ALA A 150 3.80 11.86 12.28
N GLY A 151 2.83 11.24 11.58
CA GLY A 151 1.69 10.57 12.21
C GLY A 151 2.13 9.47 13.16
N LEU A 152 3.02 8.58 12.73
CA LEU A 152 3.56 7.52 13.58
C LEU A 152 4.31 8.07 14.80
N LEU A 153 5.05 9.18 14.66
CA LEU A 153 5.74 9.82 15.77
C LEU A 153 4.77 10.41 16.79
N ILE A 154 3.63 10.94 16.34
CA ILE A 154 2.56 11.44 17.22
C ILE A 154 1.94 10.29 18.01
N ASP A 155 1.71 9.13 17.39
CA ASP A 155 1.10 7.98 18.08
C ASP A 155 2.02 7.35 19.15
N ILE A 156 3.34 7.62 19.09
CA ILE A 156 4.35 7.10 20.02
C ILE A 156 4.53 8.02 21.24
N GLY A 157 4.22 9.32 21.14
CA GLY A 157 4.42 10.33 22.18
C GLY A 157 3.18 10.63 22.99
#